data_AF-A0A5K1C0G7-F1
#
_entry.id   AF-A0A5K1C0G7-F1
#
_cell.length_a   1.000
_cell.length_b   1.000
_cell.length_c   1.000
_cell.angle_alpha   90.00
_cell.angle_beta   90.00
_cell.angle_gamma   90.00
#
_symmetry.space_group_name_H-M   'P 1'
#
loop_
_entity.id
_entity.type
_entity.pdbx_description
1 polymer ?
#
loop_
_entity_poly.entity_id
_entity_poly.type
_entity_poly.pdbx_seq_one_letter_code
_entity_poly.pdbx_strand_id
1 'polypeptide(L)' 'IRERRNRIYIAMDVAFGMEYLHGKNIVHFDLKSDNLLVNLRDPQRPICK' A
#
# COMPACT_ATOMS: atom_id res chain seq x y z
N ILE A 1 -0.58 19.10 4.62
CA ILE A 1 0.05 18.26 5.67
C ILE A 1 -0.62 16.88 5.77
N ARG A 2 -1.94 16.80 5.92
CA ARG A 2 -2.70 15.54 6.08
C ARG A 2 -2.56 14.54 4.92
N GLU A 3 -2.60 15.01 3.67
CA GLU A 3 -2.40 14.16 2.49
C GLU A 3 -1.00 13.51 2.42
N ARG A 4 0.05 14.21 2.89
CA ARG A 4 1.41 13.64 2.94
C ARG A 4 1.49 12.48 3.92
N ARG A 5 0.83 12.58 5.08
CA ARG A 5 0.76 11.48 6.05
C ARG A 5 0.05 10.26 5.48
N ASN A 6 -1.06 10.47 4.76
CA ASN A 6 -1.81 9.37 4.14
C ASN A 6 -0.96 8.58 3.15
N ARG A 7 -0.13 9.26 2.35
CA ARG A 7 0.78 8.59 1.40
C ARG A 7 1.83 7.74 2.09
N ILE A 8 2.33 8.16 3.26
CA ILE A 8 3.32 7.38 4.02
C ILE A 8 2.70 6.09 4.54
N TYR A 9 1.47 6.14 5.09
CA TYR A 9 0.78 4.93 5.56
C TYR A 9 0.53 3.94 4.42
N ILE A 10 0.03 4.43 3.28
CA ILE A 10 -0.21 3.59 2.10
C ILE A 10 1.11 2.99 1.59
N ALA A 11 2.17 3.78 1.46
CA ALA A 11 3.46 3.29 1.01
C ALA A 11 4.05 2.23 1.96
N MET A 12 3.84 2.39 3.27
CA MET A 12 4.29 1.44 4.27
C MET A 12 3.51 0.12 4.17
N ASP A 13 2.18 0.17 4.03
CA ASP A 13 1.35 -1.03 3.81
C ASP A 13 1.77 -1.77 2.52
N VAL A 14 2.02 -1.04 1.43
CA VAL A 14 2.50 -1.61 0.16
C VAL A 14 3.86 -2.28 0.32
N ALA A 15 4.79 -1.64 1.04
CA ALA A 15 6.11 -2.20 1.29
C ALA A 15 6.02 -3.53 2.06
N PHE A 16 5.16 -3.62 3.07
CA PHE A 16 4.92 -4.87 3.80
C PHE A 16 4.29 -5.96 2.91
N GLY A 17 3.32 -5.59 2.06
CA GLY A 17 2.73 -6.53 1.10
C GLY A 17 3.75 -7.07 0.11
N MET A 18 4.64 -6.21 -0.41
CA MET A 18 5.70 -6.62 -1.33
C MET A 18 6.79 -7.45 -0.64
N GLU A 19 7.16 -7.11 0.60
CA GLU A 19 8.06 -7.94 1.41
C GLU A 19 7.51 -9.37 1.57
N TYR A 20 6.21 -9.50 1.86
CA TYR A 20 5.55 -10.80 1.96
C TYR A 20 5.63 -11.57 0.63
N LEU A 21 5.28 -10.94 -0.50
CA LEU A 21 5.31 -11.58 -1.81
C LEU A 21 6.72 -12.03 -2.18
N HIS A 22 7.72 -11.16 -2.00
CA HIS A 22 9.11 -11.49 -2.29
C HIS A 22 9.65 -12.60 -1.37
N GLY A 23 9.24 -12.63 -0.10
CA GLY A 23 9.52 -13.75 0.82
C GLY A 23 8.90 -15.08 0.39
N LYS A 24 7.91 -15.05 -0.51
CA LYS A 24 7.29 -16.23 -1.15
C LYS A 24 7.78 -16.49 -2.57
N ASN A 25 8.81 -15.76 -3.01
CA ASN A 25 9.35 -15.82 -4.37
C ASN A 25 8.31 -15.48 -5.46
N ILE A 26 7.36 -14.58 -5.13
CA ILE A 26 6.33 -14.07 -6.04
C ILE A 26 6.71 -12.65 -6.44
N VAL A 27 6.72 -12.37 -7.75
CA VAL A 27 6.93 -11.03 -8.31
C VAL A 27 5.58 -10.50 -8.80
N HIS A 28 5.19 -9.30 -8.39
CA HIS A 28 3.90 -8.69 -8.77
C HIS A 28 3.85 -8.26 -10.25
N PHE A 29 5.00 -7.95 -10.86
CA PHE A 29 5.20 -7.51 -12.26
C PHE A 29 4.50 -6.21 -12.72
N ASP A 30 3.46 -5.75 -12.03
CA ASP A 30 2.74 -4.49 -12.36
C ASP A 30 2.49 -3.62 -11.13
N LEU A 31 3.54 -3.39 -10.32
CA LEU A 31 3.42 -2.59 -9.10
C LEU A 31 3.32 -1.09 -9.46
N LYS A 32 2.12 -0.54 -9.37
CA LYS A 32 1.80 0.87 -9.61
C LYS A 32 0.59 1.30 -8.76
N SER A 33 0.39 2.61 -8.61
CA SER A 33 -0.70 3.19 -7.80
C SER A 33 -2.10 2.70 -8.19
N ASP A 34 -2.32 2.46 -9.48
CA ASP A 34 -3.60 2.06 -10.07
C ASP A 34 -4.04 0.66 -9.60
N ASN A 35 -3.07 -0.17 -9.20
CA ASN A 35 -3.30 -1.53 -8.72
C ASN A 35 -3.31 -1.62 -7.18
N LEU A 36 -3.30 -0.49 -6.47
CA LEU A 36 -3.37 -0.45 -5.01
C LEU A 36 -4.81 -0.31 -4.54
N LEU A 37 -5.32 -1.30 -3.81
CA LEU A 37 -6.67 -1.25 -3.26
C LEU A 37 -6.66 -0.54 -1.90
N VAL A 38 -7.03 0.74 -1.91
CA VAL A 38 -7.07 1.56 -0.70
C VAL A 38 -8.48 1.58 -0.10
N ASN A 39 -8.59 1.16 1.16
CA ASN A 39 -9.81 1.34 1.95
C ASN A 39 -9.82 2.73 2.59
N LEU A 40 -10.79 3.55 2.19
CA LEU A 40 -10.98 4.93 2.64
C LEU A 40 -12.17 5.11 3.61
N ARG A 41 -12.70 4.01 4.19
CA ARG A 41 -13.80 4.09 5.18
C ARG A 41 -13.46 5.02 6.35
N ASP A 42 -12.19 5.06 6.74
CA ASP A 42 -11.66 6.06 7.68
C ASP A 42 -10.68 7.00 6.95
N PRO A 43 -11.07 8.25 6.64
CA PRO A 43 -10.22 9.23 5.99
C PRO A 43 -9.02 9.70 6.83
N GLN A 44 -8.96 9.35 8.12
CA GLN A 44 -7.81 9.61 8.98
C GLN A 44 -6.82 8.44 8.99
N ARG A 45 -7.27 7.25 8.59
CA ARG A 45 -6.47 6.03 8.59
C ARG A 45 -6.74 5.20 7.33
N PRO A 46 -6.23 5.64 6.16
CA PRO A 46 -6.31 4.84 4.94
C PRO A 46 -5.51 3.55 5.13
N ILE A 47 -6.03 2.45 4.59
CA ILE A 47 -5.38 1.13 4.63
C ILE A 47 -5.21 0.64 3.19
N CYS A 48 -4.00 0.25 2.81
CA CYS A 48 -3.78 -0.43 1.53
C CYS A 48 -3.88 -1.94 1.73
N LYS A 49 -4.49 -2.64 0.76
CA LYS A 49 -4.64 -4.09 0.74
C LYS A 49 -4.18 -4.67 -0.59
#